data_AF-A0A3B1DCS6-F1
#
_entry.id   AF-A0A3B1DCS6-F1
#
_cell.length_a   1.000
_cell.length_b   1.000
_cell.length_c   1.000
_cell.angle_alpha   90.00
_cell.angle_beta   90.00
_cell.angle_gamma   90.00
#
_symmetry.space_group_name_H-M   'P 1'
#
loop_
_entity.id
_entity.type
_entity.pdbx_description
1 polymer ?
#
loop_
_entity_poly.entity_id
_entity_poly.type
_entity_poly.pdbx_seq_one_letter_code
_entity_poly.pdbx_strand_id
1 'polypeptide(L)'
;MLIYVDESGDPGMKSKPGSSPYFVVAAVLFEDEEAARQCRQMICGVKDSLGWSRRQEFKFNKTSDSIRHKFFNAVSGDLLWRI
;
A
#
# COMPACT_ATOMS: atom_id res chain seq x y z
N MET A 1 -8.63 -5.11 -17.18
CA MET A 1 -8.75 -5.56 -15.78
C MET A 1 -7.41 -6.11 -15.32
N LEU A 2 -6.87 -5.54 -14.24
CA LEU A 2 -5.62 -5.96 -13.61
C LEU A 2 -5.90 -6.33 -12.15
N ILE A 3 -5.24 -7.37 -11.65
CA ILE A 3 -5.34 -7.80 -10.26
C ILE A 3 -3.92 -7.91 -9.71
N TYR A 4 -3.65 -7.19 -8.62
CA TYR A 4 -2.41 -7.30 -7.86
C TYR A 4 -2.72 -8.00 -6.55
N VAL A 5 -2.02 -9.10 -6.25
CA VAL A 5 -2.22 -9.90 -5.04
C VAL A 5 -0.94 -9.84 -4.21
N ASP A 6 -1.09 -9.70 -2.91
CA ASP A 6 0.00 -9.76 -1.93
C ASP A 6 -0.47 -10.51 -0.68
N GLU A 7 0.45 -11.23 -0.05
CA GLU A 7 0.18 -12.02 1.14
C GLU A 7 0.98 -11.54 2.35
N SER A 8 0.40 -11.70 3.54
CA SER A 8 1.04 -11.39 4.80
C SER A 8 0.82 -12.51 5.81
N GLY A 9 1.89 -12.86 6.54
CA GLY A 9 1.88 -13.93 7.52
C GLY A 9 2.57 -15.20 7.01
N ASP A 10 3.15 -15.95 7.94
CA ASP A 10 3.77 -17.25 7.68
C ASP A 10 3.17 -18.25 8.69
N PRO A 11 2.12 -19.01 8.28
CA PRO A 11 1.43 -19.92 9.19
C PRO A 11 2.33 -21.09 9.68
N GLY A 12 3.53 -21.26 9.11
CA GLY A 12 4.44 -22.36 9.41
C GLY A 12 5.47 -22.09 10.52
N MET A 13 5.79 -20.83 10.84
CA MET A 13 6.98 -20.50 11.64
C MET A 13 6.66 -19.96 13.05
N LYS A 14 5.94 -20.79 13.84
CA LYS A 14 5.44 -20.48 15.20
C LYS A 14 6.51 -20.14 16.25
N SER A 15 7.80 -20.24 15.92
CA SER A 15 8.91 -20.19 16.90
C SER A 15 9.69 -18.87 16.88
N LYS A 16 9.39 -17.92 15.98
CA LYS A 16 10.08 -16.63 15.94
C LYS A 16 9.16 -15.47 16.38
N PRO A 17 9.62 -14.59 17.30
CA PRO A 17 8.92 -13.35 17.61
C PRO A 17 8.68 -12.54 16.34
N GLY A 18 7.44 -12.13 16.08
CA GLY A 18 7.05 -11.32 14.92
C GLY A 18 6.31 -12.07 13.80
N SER A 19 6.06 -13.38 13.92
CA SER A 19 5.16 -14.10 13.02
C SER A 19 3.70 -13.95 13.46
N SER A 20 2.82 -13.62 12.51
CA SER A 20 1.37 -13.60 12.72
C SER A 20 0.81 -15.01 12.64
N PRO A 21 -0.14 -15.41 13.50
CA PRO A 21 -0.86 -16.68 13.35
C PRO A 21 -1.85 -16.66 12.17
N TYR A 22 -2.16 -15.47 11.65
CA TYR A 22 -3.05 -15.29 10.51
C TYR A 22 -2.24 -15.17 9.22
N PHE A 23 -2.67 -15.93 8.21
CA PHE A 23 -2.28 -15.74 6.83
C PHE A 23 -3.35 -14.89 6.13
N VAL A 24 -2.97 -13.70 5.68
CA VAL A 24 -3.86 -12.72 5.05
C VAL A 24 -3.46 -12.60 3.59
N VAL A 25 -4.44 -12.66 2.69
CA VAL A 25 -4.24 -12.37 1.27
C VAL A 25 -5.05 -11.13 0.93
N ALA A 26 -4.40 -10.14 0.34
CA ALA A 26 -5.03 -8.91 -0.13
C ALA A 26 -4.96 -8.86 -1.66
N ALA A 27 -6.02 -8.35 -2.29
CA ALA A 27 -6.06 -8.11 -3.72
C ALA A 27 -6.51 -6.67 -4.01
N VAL A 28 -5.83 -6.02 -4.96
CA VAL A 28 -6.21 -4.72 -5.51
C VAL A 28 -6.60 -4.92 -6.97
N LEU A 29 -7.82 -4.51 -7.30
CA LEU A 29 -8.39 -4.66 -8.64
C LEU A 29 -8.44 -3.30 -9.34
N PHE A 30 -7.99 -3.26 -10.58
CA PHE A 30 -8.14 -2.12 -11.47
C PHE A 30 -8.95 -2.52 -12.71
N GLU A 31 -9.90 -1.69 -13.10
CA GLU A 31 -10.78 -1.93 -14.25
C GLU A 31 -9.96 -2.02 -15.54
N ASP A 32 -8.98 -1.13 -15.71
CA ASP A 32 -8.08 -1.06 -16.85
C ASP A 32 -6.64 -0.69 -16.46
N GLU A 33 -5.76 -0.66 -17.45
CA GLU A 33 -4.34 -0.31 -17.25
C GLU A 33 -4.16 1.17 -16.90
N GLU A 34 -5.08 2.03 -17.35
CA GLU A 34 -5.02 3.47 -17.16
C GLU A 34 -5.28 3.83 -15.68
N ALA A 35 -6.28 3.21 -15.05
CA ALA A 35 -6.55 3.34 -13.62
C ALA A 35 -5.35 2.89 -12.76
N ALA A 36 -4.72 1.76 -13.12
CA ALA A 36 -3.51 1.29 -12.44
C ALA A 36 -2.33 2.27 -12.60
N ARG A 37 -2.17 2.83 -13.82
CA ARG A 37 -1.13 3.82 -14.13
C ARG A 37 -1.33 5.12 -13.35
N GLN A 38 -2.56 5.62 -13.27
CA GLN A 38 -2.91 6.81 -12.49
C GLN A 38 -2.63 6.61 -10.99
N CYS A 39 -3.05 5.47 -10.43
CA CYS A 39 -2.74 5.12 -9.04
C CYS A 39 -1.23 5.10 -8.77
N ARG A 40 -0.44 4.47 -9.66
CA ARG A 40 1.03 4.48 -9.57
C ARG A 40 1.60 5.90 -9.62
N GLN A 41 1.06 6.78 -10.47
CA GLN A 41 1.50 8.17 -10.55
C GLN A 41 1.22 8.95 -9.27
N MET A 42 0.05 8.76 -8.66
CA MET A 42 -0.30 9.38 -7.37
C MET A 42 0.67 8.92 -6.26
N ILE A 43 0.97 7.62 -6.18
CA ILE A 43 1.94 7.07 -5.23
C ILE A 43 3.34 7.66 -5.46
N CYS A 44 3.79 7.77 -6.71
CA CYS A 44 5.06 8.43 -7.04
C CYS A 44 5.06 9.90 -6.64
N GLY A 45 3.97 10.63 -6.87
CA GLY A 45 3.82 12.03 -6.45
C GLY A 45 3.93 12.20 -4.94
N VAL A 46 3.34 11.29 -4.15
CA VAL A 46 3.52 11.28 -2.69
C VAL A 46 4.99 11.11 -2.32
N LYS A 47 5.70 10.15 -2.92
CA LYS A 47 7.14 9.96 -2.65
C LYS A 47 7.97 11.19 -3.03
N ASP A 48 7.73 11.75 -4.20
CA ASP A 48 8.41 12.95 -4.69
C ASP A 48 8.18 14.13 -3.72
N SER A 49 6.95 14.31 -3.20
CA SER A 49 6.61 15.35 -2.21
C SER A 49 7.31 15.19 -0.85
N LEU A 50 7.76 13.98 -0.53
CA LEU A 50 8.52 13.66 0.69
C LEU A 50 10.04 13.71 0.46
N GLY A 51 10.48 14.02 -0.77
CA GLY A 51 11.88 13.95 -1.18
C GLY A 51 12.43 12.52 -1.19
N TRP A 52 11.57 11.50 -1.27
CA TRP A 52 11.97 10.10 -1.27
C TRP A 52 12.36 9.64 -2.67
N SER A 53 13.32 8.71 -2.74
CA SER A 53 13.61 8.04 -4.01
C SER A 53 12.39 7.22 -4.45
N ARG A 54 12.09 7.22 -5.75
CA ARG A 54 11.01 6.38 -6.30
C ARG A 54 11.20 4.88 -6.01
N ARG A 55 12.47 4.44 -5.87
CA ARG A 55 12.86 3.07 -5.51
C ARG A 55 12.71 2.78 -4.02
N GLN A 56 12.56 3.80 -3.18
CA GLN A 56 12.40 3.62 -1.74
C GLN A 56 11.09 2.89 -1.45
N GLU A 57 11.17 1.82 -0.67
CA GLU A 57 10.02 1.04 -0.23
C GLU A 57 9.22 1.83 0.82
N PHE A 58 7.90 1.87 0.66
CA PHE A 58 7.01 2.47 1.63
C PHE A 58 6.73 1.47 2.76
N LYS A 59 7.54 1.52 3.83
CA LYS A 59 7.36 0.64 4.99
C LYS A 59 6.25 1.17 5.88
N PHE A 60 5.01 0.75 5.62
CA PHE A 60 3.82 1.31 6.27
C PHE A 60 3.93 1.30 7.82
N ASN A 61 4.38 0.19 8.41
CA ASN A 61 4.58 0.04 9.85
C ASN A 61 5.64 0.98 10.46
N LYS A 62 6.60 1.46 9.68
CA LYS A 62 7.68 2.38 10.09
C LYS A 62 7.46 3.82 9.65
N THR A 63 6.35 4.10 8.97
CA THR A 63 6.04 5.43 8.45
C THR A 63 5.16 6.20 9.44
N SER A 64 5.37 7.51 9.57
CA SER A 64 4.53 8.33 10.47
C SER A 64 3.08 8.38 10.00
N ASP A 65 2.18 8.61 10.96
CA ASP A 65 0.75 8.68 10.70
C ASP A 65 0.37 9.75 9.66
N SER A 66 0.98 10.93 9.77
CA SER A 66 0.82 12.03 8.80
C SER A 66 1.16 11.62 7.36
N ILE A 67 2.19 10.79 7.16
CA ILE A 67 2.60 10.32 5.83
C ILE A 67 1.65 9.22 5.34
N ARG A 68 1.17 8.34 6.23
CA ARG A 68 0.14 7.34 5.89
C ARG A 68 -1.15 8.03 5.42
N HIS A 69 -1.59 9.07 6.12
CA HIS A 69 -2.75 9.87 5.69
C HIS A 69 -2.53 10.54 4.34
N LYS A 70 -1.35 11.13 4.10
CA LYS A 70 -1.01 11.68 2.76
C LYS A 70 -1.09 10.62 1.67
N PHE A 71 -0.61 9.41 1.93
CA PHE A 71 -0.71 8.29 0.99
C PHE A 71 -2.17 7.93 0.71
N PHE A 72 -2.98 7.69 1.74
CA PHE A 72 -4.38 7.31 1.57
C PHE A 72 -5.20 8.38 0.86
N ASN A 73 -5.05 9.65 1.26
CA ASN A 73 -5.74 10.76 0.61
C ASN A 73 -5.38 10.90 -0.87
N ALA A 74 -4.15 10.54 -1.25
CA ALA A 74 -3.73 10.56 -2.65
C ALA A 74 -4.36 9.40 -3.45
N VAL A 75 -4.47 8.20 -2.89
CA VAL A 75 -4.98 7.02 -3.64
C VAL A 75 -6.49 6.81 -3.52
N SER A 76 -7.16 7.42 -2.53
CA SER A 76 -8.61 7.32 -2.36
C SER A 76 -9.40 8.10 -3.42
N GLY A 77 -8.79 9.09 -4.08
CA GLY A 77 -9.53 10.06 -4.90
C GLY A 77 -10.59 10.81 -4.08
N ASP A 78 -11.67 11.26 -4.74
CA ASP A 78 -12.82 11.94 -4.11
C ASP A 78 -13.76 10.99 -3.33
N LEU A 79 -13.39 9.72 -3.15
CA LEU A 79 -14.15 8.83 -2.28
C LEU A 79 -14.04 9.35 -0.85
N LEU A 80 -15.17 9.82 -0.32
CA LEU A 80 -15.39 10.15 1.08
C LEU A 80 -15.26 8.89 1.94
N TRP A 81 -14.04 8.40 2.12
CA TRP A 81 -13.72 7.41 3.14
C TRP A 81 -13.76 8.12 4.50
N ARG A 82 -14.93 8.07 5.14
CA ARG A 82 -15.08 8.42 6.55
C ARG A 82 -14.55 7.24 7.35
N ILE A 83 -13.36 7.41 7.93
CA ILE A 83 -12.87 6.56 9.03
C ILE A 83 -13.56 7.04 10.31
#